data_AF-A0A519V1L0-F1
#
_entry.id   AF-A0A519V1L0-F1
#
_cell.length_a   1.000
_cell.length_b   1.000
_cell.length_c   1.000
_cell.angle_alpha   90.00
_cell.angle_beta   90.00
_cell.angle_gamma   90.00
#
_symmetry.space_group_name_H-M   'P 1'
#
loop_
_entity.id
_entity.type
_entity.pdbx_description
1 polymer ?
#
loop_
_entity_poly.entity_id
_entity_poly.type
_entity_poly.pdbx_seq_one_letter_code
_entity_poly.pdbx_strand_id
1 'polypeptide(L)'
;EYLDMITAVGFGTVEVRARRAYRVLSPQHYATDELIFIESVEVCAIKDPMPADGPCIFTGRTAIYYGQDEYFDDQKGHVLLQNQPLAVCDKTAAALLALGRADVFVSPSTYFYDGGGCC
;
A
#
# COMPACT_ATOMS: atom_id res chain seq x y z
N GLU A 1 -6.63 6.74 -8.28
CA GLU A 1 -6.49 7.70 -9.39
C GLU A 1 -5.05 8.12 -9.65
N TYR A 2 -4.38 8.91 -8.81
CA TYR A 2 -3.00 9.36 -9.14
C TYR A 2 -1.98 8.21 -9.22
N LEU A 3 -2.11 7.19 -8.35
CA LEU A 3 -1.28 6.00 -8.39
C LEU A 3 -1.49 5.20 -9.68
N ASP A 4 -2.74 5.10 -10.13
CA ASP A 4 -3.10 4.43 -11.38
C ASP A 4 -2.53 5.17 -12.59
N MET A 5 -2.51 6.50 -12.58
CA MET A 5 -1.85 7.29 -13.62
C MET A 5 -0.35 7.02 -13.69
N ILE A 6 0.32 6.90 -12.54
CA ILE A 6 1.76 6.58 -12.48
C ILE A 6 2.01 5.16 -13.03
N THR A 7 1.23 4.17 -12.63
CA THR A 7 1.45 2.79 -13.06
C THR A 7 1.05 2.57 -14.53
N ALA A 8 0.03 3.28 -15.04
CA ALA A 8 -0.40 3.21 -16.44
C ALA A 8 0.66 3.68 -17.44
N VAL A 9 1.58 4.57 -17.03
CA VAL A 9 2.72 4.99 -17.86
C VAL A 9 3.95 4.06 -17.70
N GLY A 10 3.79 2.97 -16.97
CA GLY A 10 4.70 1.83 -16.95
C GLY A 10 5.74 1.83 -15.83
N PHE A 11 5.47 2.48 -14.69
CA PHE A 11 6.22 2.23 -13.46
C PHE A 11 5.60 1.00 -12.77
N GLY A 12 6.35 -0.10 -12.66
CA GLY A 12 5.85 -1.35 -12.08
C GLY A 12 5.78 -1.30 -10.56
N THR A 13 6.61 -0.47 -9.91
CA THR A 13 6.59 -0.28 -8.46
C THR A 13 6.39 1.19 -8.09
N VAL A 14 5.50 1.44 -7.13
CA VAL A 14 5.21 2.78 -6.59
C VAL A 14 5.16 2.73 -5.07
N GLU A 15 5.92 3.60 -4.41
CA GLU A 15 5.97 3.73 -2.95
C GLU A 15 5.39 5.06 -2.51
N VAL A 16 4.36 5.05 -1.66
CA VAL A 16 3.84 6.27 -1.01
C VAL A 16 4.57 6.48 0.30
N ARG A 17 5.51 7.42 0.32
CA ARG A 17 6.42 7.65 1.45
C ARG A 17 5.86 8.63 2.47
N ALA A 18 4.94 9.51 2.05
CA ALA A 18 4.22 10.38 2.95
C ALA A 18 2.93 10.90 2.30
N ARG A 19 1.92 11.15 3.12
CA ARG A 19 0.74 11.96 2.77
C ARG A 19 0.38 12.84 3.95
N ARG A 20 0.31 14.15 3.71
CA ARG A 20 0.02 15.15 4.74
C ARG A 20 -0.93 16.21 4.23
N ALA A 21 -1.83 16.67 5.09
CA ALA A 21 -2.63 17.85 4.81
C ALA A 21 -1.73 19.04 4.49
N TYR A 22 -2.00 19.70 3.36
CA TYR A 22 -1.27 20.88 2.91
C TYR A 22 -2.14 22.13 3.05
N ARG A 23 -3.40 22.07 2.56
CA ARG A 23 -4.35 23.19 2.62
C ARG A 23 -5.79 22.70 2.56
N VAL A 24 -6.74 23.54 2.99
CA VAL A 24 -8.17 23.34 2.73
C VAL A 24 -8.68 24.51 1.88
N LEU A 25 -9.46 24.20 0.84
CA LEU A 25 -10.27 25.16 0.11
C LEU A 25 -11.69 25.08 0.66
N SER A 26 -12.19 26.19 1.21
CA SER A 26 -13.52 26.24 1.80
C SER A 26 -14.49 27.09 1.00
N PRO A 27 -15.80 26.78 1.02
CA PRO A 27 -16.83 27.59 0.38
C PRO A 27 -16.88 29.04 0.86
N GLN A 28 -16.33 29.34 2.05
CA GLN A 28 -16.27 30.70 2.59
C GLN A 28 -15.23 31.58 1.87
N HIS A 29 -14.25 30.96 1.21
CA HIS A 29 -13.12 31.65 0.58
C HIS A 29 -12.99 31.36 -0.92
N TYR A 30 -13.61 30.28 -1.42
CA TYR A 30 -13.51 29.82 -2.80
C TYR A 30 -14.88 29.40 -3.34
N ALA A 31 -15.01 29.40 -4.67
CA ALA A 31 -16.21 28.93 -5.36
C ALA A 31 -16.26 27.39 -5.40
N THR A 32 -16.48 26.79 -4.24
CA THR A 32 -16.64 25.34 -4.05
C THR A 32 -17.90 25.09 -3.23
N ASP A 33 -18.60 23.99 -3.49
CA ASP A 33 -19.82 23.63 -2.74
C ASP A 33 -19.51 22.89 -1.43
N GLU A 34 -18.28 22.39 -1.29
CA GLU A 34 -17.79 21.61 -0.15
C GLU A 34 -16.36 21.99 0.25
N LEU A 35 -15.89 21.44 1.37
CA LEU A 35 -14.51 21.54 1.80
C LEU A 35 -13.63 20.61 0.94
N ILE A 36 -12.68 21.17 0.22
CA ILE A 36 -11.72 20.40 -0.57
C ILE A 36 -10.38 20.37 0.17
N PHE A 37 -9.92 19.17 0.50
CA PHE A 37 -8.59 18.96 1.08
C PHE A 37 -7.54 18.89 -0.02
N ILE A 38 -6.48 19.67 0.13
CA ILE A 38 -5.27 19.57 -0.69
C ILE A 38 -4.21 18.91 0.19
N GLU A 39 -3.63 17.84 -0.33
CA GLU A 39 -2.60 17.06 0.35
C GLU A 39 -1.27 17.18 -0.40
N SER A 40 -0.17 17.13 0.36
CA SER A 40 1.17 16.92 -0.17
C SER A 40 1.50 15.44 -0.03
N VAL A 41 1.85 14.81 -1.15
CA VAL A 41 2.20 13.39 -1.22
C VAL A 41 3.64 13.25 -1.70
N GLU A 42 4.40 12.41 -1.03
CA GLU A 42 5.73 11.99 -1.47
C GLU A 42 5.65 10.58 -2.05
N VAL A 43 6.15 10.41 -3.28
CA VAL A 43 6.08 9.16 -4.02
C VAL A 43 7.43 8.82 -4.62
N CYS A 44 7.86 7.58 -4.48
CA CYS A 44 8.93 7.01 -5.30
C CYS A 44 8.31 6.11 -6.37
N ALA A 45 8.50 6.46 -7.64
CA ALA A 45 8.06 5.64 -8.77
C ALA A 45 9.29 4.98 -9.41
N ILE A 46 9.33 3.66 -9.39
CA ILE A 46 10.49 2.88 -9.83
C ILE A 46 10.18 2.29 -11.21
N LYS A 47 11.12 2.48 -12.15
CA LYS A 47 11.00 1.96 -13.51
C LYS A 47 11.56 0.55 -13.57
N ASP A 48 10.70 -0.41 -13.30
CA ASP A 48 10.93 -1.85 -13.37
C ASP A 48 9.88 -2.51 -14.29
N PRO A 49 10.11 -3.77 -14.71
CA PRO A 49 9.11 -4.51 -15.49
C PRO A 49 7.80 -4.67 -14.72
N MET A 50 6.68 -4.40 -15.40
CA MET A 50 5.36 -4.62 -14.83
C MET A 50 5.16 -6.12 -14.53
N PRO A 51 4.85 -6.53 -13.28
CA PRO A 51 4.50 -7.90 -12.98
C PRO A 51 3.24 -8.35 -13.74
N ALA A 52 3.10 -9.66 -14.01
CA ALA A 52 1.98 -10.19 -14.77
C ALA A 52 0.61 -9.98 -14.08
N ASP A 53 0.61 -9.85 -12.76
CA ASP A 53 -0.55 -9.58 -11.91
C ASP A 53 -0.71 -8.09 -11.56
N GLY A 54 0.03 -7.21 -12.24
CA GLY A 54 -0.07 -5.75 -12.08
C GLY A 54 0.98 -5.15 -11.13
N PRO A 55 0.95 -3.82 -10.96
CA PRO A 55 2.00 -3.08 -10.27
C PRO A 55 2.04 -3.38 -8.77
N CYS A 56 3.23 -3.25 -8.18
CA CYS A 56 3.42 -3.26 -6.74
C CYS A 56 3.28 -1.84 -6.19
N ILE A 57 2.12 -1.54 -5.59
CA ILE A 57 1.85 -0.25 -4.96
C ILE A 57 1.98 -0.41 -3.44
N PHE A 58 2.86 0.35 -2.81
CA PHE A 58 3.08 0.34 -1.37
C PHE A 58 2.45 1.57 -0.72
N THR A 59 1.34 1.37 -0.03
CA THR A 59 0.66 2.43 0.75
C THR A 59 0.92 2.33 2.26
N GLY A 60 2.00 1.65 2.65
CA GLY A 60 2.39 1.47 4.06
C GLY A 60 1.57 0.42 4.81
N ARG A 61 1.10 -0.62 4.11
CA ARG A 61 0.40 -1.75 4.71
C ARG A 61 1.39 -2.75 5.30
N THR A 62 0.95 -3.44 6.34
CA THR A 62 1.72 -4.44 7.08
C THR A 62 0.87 -5.70 7.27
N ALA A 63 1.45 -6.85 7.03
CA ALA A 63 0.88 -8.15 7.37
C ALA A 63 1.59 -8.74 8.59
N ILE A 64 0.83 -9.37 9.50
CA ILE A 64 1.37 -10.12 10.63
C ILE A 64 0.65 -11.47 10.69
N TYR A 65 1.41 -12.55 10.56
CA TYR A 65 0.91 -13.90 10.81
C TYR A 65 1.03 -14.23 12.29
N TYR A 66 -0.06 -14.69 12.91
CA TYR A 66 -0.11 -15.05 14.34
C TYR A 66 -0.69 -16.45 14.58
N GLY A 67 -0.62 -17.32 13.57
CA GLY A 67 -1.01 -18.73 13.68
C GLY A 67 -0.02 -19.57 14.50
N GLN A 68 -0.24 -20.88 14.55
CA GLN A 68 0.52 -21.79 15.42
C GLN A 68 1.89 -22.18 14.86
N ASP A 69 2.02 -22.25 13.53
CA ASP A 69 3.26 -22.65 12.87
C ASP A 69 4.30 -21.52 12.89
N GLU A 70 5.59 -21.87 12.67
CA GLU A 70 6.70 -20.90 12.68
C GLU A 70 6.58 -19.84 11.56
N TYR A 71 5.94 -20.20 10.45
CA TYR A 71 5.71 -19.30 9.33
C TYR A 71 4.47 -19.71 8.54
N PHE A 72 3.99 -18.79 7.72
CA PHE A 72 2.99 -19.01 6.69
C PHE A 72 3.59 -18.67 5.33
N ASP A 73 3.50 -19.58 4.36
CA ASP A 73 3.92 -19.36 2.97
C ASP A 73 2.66 -19.31 2.09
N ASP A 74 2.47 -18.20 1.38
CA ASP A 74 1.34 -18.03 0.46
C ASP A 74 1.53 -18.72 -0.89
N GLN A 75 2.70 -19.33 -1.12
CA GLN A 75 3.16 -19.98 -2.36
C GLN A 75 3.16 -19.06 -3.59
N LYS A 76 3.16 -17.74 -3.35
CA LYS A 76 3.21 -16.69 -4.37
C LYS A 76 4.40 -15.76 -4.13
N GLY A 77 5.38 -16.22 -3.35
CA GLY A 77 6.63 -15.51 -3.08
C GLY A 77 6.62 -14.70 -1.79
N HIS A 78 5.63 -14.88 -0.91
CA HIS A 78 5.57 -14.18 0.38
C HIS A 78 5.55 -15.19 1.53
N VAL A 79 6.53 -15.04 2.43
CA VAL A 79 6.61 -15.82 3.67
C VAL A 79 6.43 -14.89 4.85
N LEU A 80 5.40 -15.13 5.65
CA LEU A 80 5.15 -14.42 6.91
C LEU A 80 5.71 -15.23 8.07
N LEU A 81 6.74 -14.72 8.73
CA LEU A 81 7.22 -15.29 9.99
C LEU A 81 6.22 -15.01 11.12
N GLN A 82 6.04 -15.98 12.01
CA GLN A 82 5.13 -15.85 13.15
C GLN A 82 5.46 -14.59 13.99
N ASN A 83 4.44 -13.77 14.23
CA ASN A 83 4.47 -12.52 14.99
C ASN A 83 5.48 -11.47 14.50
N GLN A 84 5.96 -11.56 13.26
CA GLN A 84 6.78 -10.52 12.65
C GLN A 84 5.98 -9.70 11.64
N PRO A 85 6.09 -8.35 11.68
CA PRO A 85 5.50 -7.51 10.66
C PRO A 85 6.28 -7.63 9.35
N LEU A 86 5.56 -7.87 8.26
CA LEU A 86 6.09 -7.76 6.90
C LEU A 86 5.38 -6.60 6.19
N ALA A 87 6.14 -5.69 5.61
CA ALA A 87 5.56 -4.68 4.74
C ALA A 87 5.07 -5.34 3.45
N VAL A 88 3.86 -5.01 3.00
CA VAL A 88 3.24 -5.66 1.84
C VAL A 88 2.68 -4.62 0.88
N CYS A 89 2.77 -4.90 -0.41
CA CYS A 89 2.10 -4.07 -1.41
C CYS A 89 0.58 -4.33 -1.39
N ASP A 90 -0.20 -3.41 -1.96
CA ASP A 90 -1.66 -3.42 -1.89
C ASP A 90 -2.29 -4.68 -2.48
N LYS A 91 -1.72 -5.23 -3.56
CA LYS A 91 -2.20 -6.49 -4.16
C LYS A 91 -1.90 -7.71 -3.28
N THR A 92 -0.73 -7.76 -2.63
CA THR A 92 -0.40 -8.82 -1.66
C THR A 92 -1.32 -8.73 -0.45
N ALA A 93 -1.54 -7.52 0.08
CA ALA A 93 -2.49 -7.29 1.16
C ALA A 93 -3.91 -7.79 0.82
N ALA A 94 -4.39 -7.48 -0.38
CA ALA A 94 -5.69 -7.97 -0.87
C ALA A 94 -5.71 -9.50 -1.02
N ALA A 95 -4.64 -10.10 -1.54
CA ALA A 95 -4.53 -11.55 -1.68
C ALA A 95 -4.56 -12.26 -0.32
N LEU A 96 -3.84 -11.74 0.69
CA LEU A 96 -3.84 -12.28 2.05
C LEU A 96 -5.22 -12.18 2.71
N LEU A 97 -5.90 -11.03 2.58
CA LEU A 97 -7.26 -10.86 3.08
C LEU A 97 -8.26 -11.82 2.42
N ALA A 98 -8.11 -12.07 1.11
CA ALA A 98 -8.97 -12.97 0.35
C ALA A 98 -8.85 -14.44 0.78
N LEU A 99 -7.78 -14.83 1.48
CA LEU A 99 -7.66 -16.18 2.06
C LEU A 99 -8.67 -16.44 3.17
N GLY A 100 -9.27 -15.39 3.76
CA GLY A 100 -10.27 -15.53 4.82
C GLY A 100 -9.72 -16.15 6.11
N ARG A 101 -8.40 -16.07 6.31
CA ARG A 101 -7.70 -16.64 7.47
C ARG A 101 -7.99 -15.82 8.72
N ALA A 102 -8.20 -16.51 9.84
CA ALA A 102 -8.41 -15.89 11.15
C ALA A 102 -7.11 -15.62 11.91
N ASP A 103 -5.96 -15.92 11.30
CA ASP A 103 -4.62 -15.87 11.90
C ASP A 103 -3.61 -15.02 11.10
N VAL A 104 -4.12 -14.18 10.18
CA VAL A 104 -3.33 -13.18 9.46
C VAL A 104 -4.00 -11.82 9.63
N PHE A 105 -3.28 -10.88 10.23
CA PHE A 105 -3.68 -9.48 10.31
C PHE A 105 -3.09 -8.73 9.12
N VAL A 106 -3.88 -7.85 8.50
CA VAL A 106 -3.43 -6.90 7.48
C VAL A 106 -3.88 -5.50 7.88
N SER A 107 -2.94 -4.57 8.01
CA SER A 107 -3.24 -3.19 8.39
C SER A 107 -3.95 -2.41 7.27
N PRO A 108 -4.72 -1.36 7.61
CA PRO A 108 -5.14 -0.36 6.62
C PRO A 108 -3.93 0.40 6.06
N SER A 109 -4.11 1.05 4.92
CA SER A 109 -3.10 1.95 4.34
C SER A 109 -2.81 3.13 5.28
N THR A 110 -1.53 3.32 5.61
CA THR A 110 -1.05 4.48 6.38
C THR A 110 -0.62 5.64 5.49
N TYR A 111 -0.42 5.38 4.18
CA TYR A 111 0.20 6.29 3.22
C TYR A 111 1.60 6.76 3.65
N PHE A 112 2.27 5.87 4.40
CA PHE A 112 3.63 6.03 4.88
C PHE A 112 4.34 4.67 4.76
N TYR A 113 4.99 4.46 3.63
CA TYR A 113 5.89 3.33 3.40
C TYR A 113 7.32 3.78 3.67
N ASP A 114 7.98 3.14 4.62
CA ASP A 114 9.33 3.45 5.10
C ASP A 114 10.40 2.46 4.59
N GLY A 115 10.02 1.50 3.75
CA GLY A 115 10.90 0.51 3.12
C GLY A 115 10.62 -0.93 3.58
N GLY A 116 11.57 -1.82 3.34
CA GLY A 116 11.51 -3.23 3.78
C GLY A 116 11.17 -4.27 2.70
N GLY A 117 10.81 -3.86 1.49
CA GLY A 117 10.37 -4.78 0.43
C GLY A 117 9.05 -5.49 0.76
N CYS A 118 8.62 -6.43 -0.09
CA CYS A 118 7.49 -7.32 0.18
C CYS A 118 7.84 -8.82 0.15
N CYS A 119 9.07 -9.18 -0.20
CA CYS A 119 9.49 -10.57 -0.42
C CYS A 119 10.53 -11.02 0.62
#